data_AF-A0A321L569-F1
#
_entry.id   AF-A0A321L569-F1
#
_cell.length_a   1.000
_cell.length_b   1.000
_cell.length_c   1.000
_cell.angle_alpha   90.00
_cell.angle_beta   90.00
_cell.angle_gamma   90.00
#
_symmetry.space_group_name_H-M   'P 1'
#
loop_
_entity.id
_entity.type
_entity.pdbx_description
1 polymer ?
#
loop_
_entity_poly.entity_id
_entity_poly.type
_entity_poly.pdbx_seq_one_letter_code
_entity_poly.pdbx_strand_id
1 'polypeptide(L)'
;MAICPQFRKCGKERCRCNDGHLHGPYYFEFYRKDGRLKKRYVRSADAERVWTIYSLYRARQKKRAADRKEFTEMSRELRNIKRMFAQLESRMP
;
A
#
# COMPACT_ATOMS: atom_id res chain seq x y z
N MET A 1 -0.27 3.95 -3.20
CA MET A 1 -0.18 5.43 -3.06
C MET A 1 -0.09 5.78 -1.58
N ALA A 2 0.54 6.91 -1.26
CA ALA A 2 0.75 7.37 0.12
C ALA A 2 0.72 8.89 0.20
N ILE A 3 0.32 9.43 1.35
CA ILE A 3 0.55 10.83 1.71
C ILE A 3 1.50 10.85 2.91
N CYS A 4 2.53 11.69 2.86
CA CYS A 4 3.52 11.78 3.93
C CYS A 4 3.84 13.25 4.25
N PRO A 5 3.91 13.62 5.53
CA PRO A 5 4.42 14.92 5.94
C PRO A 5 5.94 14.98 5.70
N GLN A 6 6.43 16.13 5.26
CA GLN A 6 7.85 16.43 5.10
C GLN A 6 8.18 17.72 5.83
N PHE A 7 9.29 17.68 6.57
CA PHE A 7 9.84 18.83 7.28
C PHE A 7 11.15 19.26 6.61
N ARG A 8 11.38 20.56 6.45
CA ARG A 8 12.49 21.11 5.65
C ARG A 8 13.18 22.28 6.34
N LYS A 9 14.48 22.42 6.10
CA LYS A 9 15.23 23.65 6.39
C LYS A 9 14.98 24.65 5.27
N CYS A 10 14.90 25.94 5.58
CA CYS A 10 14.72 26.99 4.58
C CYS A 10 16.05 27.55 4.03
N GLY A 11 17.19 27.25 4.66
CA GLY A 11 18.52 27.71 4.24
C GLY A 11 18.88 29.14 4.68
N LYS A 12 17.98 29.86 5.37
CA LYS A 12 18.29 31.18 5.94
C LYS A 12 19.16 31.01 7.18
N GLU A 13 20.24 31.79 7.29
CA GLU A 13 21.24 31.66 8.35
C GLU A 13 20.66 31.74 9.76
N ARG A 14 19.78 32.70 10.02
CA ARG A 14 19.19 32.96 11.35
C ARG A 14 17.83 32.30 11.58
N CYS A 15 17.50 31.26 10.82
CA CYS A 15 16.22 30.58 10.99
C CYS A 15 16.28 29.50 12.07
N ARG A 16 15.23 29.45 12.92
CA ARG A 16 15.03 28.41 13.94
C ARG A 16 15.08 26.98 13.40
N CYS A 17 14.88 26.78 12.09
CA CYS A 17 15.04 25.46 11.47
C CYS A 17 16.48 24.92 11.51
N ASN A 18 17.48 25.78 11.70
CA ASN A 18 18.87 25.37 11.86
C ASN A 18 19.11 24.74 13.23
N ASP A 19 18.34 25.17 14.25
CA ASP A 19 18.38 24.68 15.63
C ASP A 19 17.42 23.49 15.86
N GLY A 20 16.93 22.85 14.80
CA GLY A 20 16.07 21.67 14.86
C GLY A 20 14.57 21.92 14.68
N HIS A 21 14.11 23.19 14.65
CA HIS A 21 12.70 23.53 14.45
C HIS A 21 12.33 23.61 12.97
N LEU A 22 12.34 22.46 12.29
CA LEU A 22 12.10 22.38 10.85
C LEU A 22 10.74 22.94 10.42
N HIS A 23 10.68 23.51 9.22
CA HIS A 23 9.42 23.99 8.64
C HIS A 23 8.56 22.83 8.16
N GLY A 24 7.26 22.92 8.41
CA GLY A 24 6.27 21.96 7.97
C GLY A 24 5.09 21.88 8.94
N PRO A 25 4.24 20.85 8.78
CA PRO A 25 4.36 19.79 7.78
C PRO A 25 3.98 20.26 6.37
N TYR A 26 4.83 19.94 5.39
CA TYR A 26 4.45 19.98 3.98
C TYR A 26 4.01 18.60 3.54
N TYR A 27 2.77 18.47 3.07
CA TYR A 27 2.26 17.17 2.66
C TYR A 27 2.59 16.87 1.20
N PHE A 28 3.00 15.63 0.93
CA PHE A 28 3.24 15.16 -0.43
C PHE A 28 2.53 13.82 -0.64
N GLU A 29 1.84 13.74 -1.78
CA GLU A 29 1.35 12.49 -2.34
C GLU A 29 2.50 11.80 -3.09
N PHE A 30 2.67 10.50 -2.84
CA PHE A 30 3.57 9.61 -3.56
C PHE A 30 2.79 8.56 -4.35
N TYR A 31 3.06 8.49 -5.65
CA TYR A 31 2.39 7.61 -6.59
C TYR A 31 3.37 7.07 -7.63
N ARG A 32 3.07 5.90 -8.21
CA ARG A 32 3.85 5.36 -9.32
C ARG A 32 3.19 5.72 -10.63
N LYS A 33 3.99 6.22 -11.57
CA LYS A 33 3.60 6.49 -12.96
C LYS A 33 4.75 6.03 -13.86
N ASP A 34 4.43 5.19 -14.84
CA ASP A 34 5.41 4.61 -15.78
C ASP A 34 6.56 3.89 -15.05
N GLY A 35 6.22 3.07 -14.04
CA GLY A 35 7.18 2.34 -13.19
C GLY A 35 7.96 3.20 -12.18
N ARG A 36 8.01 4.53 -12.38
CA ARG A 36 8.78 5.47 -11.55
C ARG A 36 7.95 6.01 -10.39
N LEU A 37 8.60 6.20 -9.24
CA LEU A 37 8.00 6.87 -8.08
C LEU A 37 8.03 8.38 -8.32
N LYS A 38 6.85 9.01 -8.30
CA LYS A 38 6.67 10.45 -8.39
C LYS A 38 6.05 10.98 -7.12
N LYS A 39 6.24 12.28 -6.87
CA LYS A 39 5.60 12.99 -5.76
C LYS A 39 4.97 14.29 -6.22
N ARG A 40 3.89 14.71 -5.56
CA ARG A 40 3.21 15.99 -5.78
C ARG A 40 2.86 16.62 -4.44
N TYR A 41 2.98 17.94 -4.35
CA TYR A 41 2.58 18.69 -3.16
C TYR A 41 1.06 18.63 -2.95
N VAL A 42 0.65 18.49 -1.69
CA VAL A 42 -0.74 18.51 -1.26
C VAL A 42 -0.89 19.66 -0.27
N ARG A 43 -1.87 20.54 -0.50
CA ARG A 43 -2.18 21.63 0.43
C ARG A 43 -2.57 21.05 1.78
N SER A 44 -2.18 21.69 2.87
CA SER A 44 -2.50 21.20 4.22
C SER A 44 -4.00 21.03 4.45
N ALA A 45 -4.84 21.92 3.91
CA ALA A 45 -6.29 21.82 3.99
C ALA A 45 -6.87 20.58 3.26
N ASP A 46 -6.13 20.00 2.31
CA ASP A 46 -6.53 18.81 1.56
C ASP A 46 -5.94 17.51 2.13
N ALA A 47 -4.99 17.60 3.06
CA ALA A 47 -4.17 16.47 3.48
C ALA A 47 -5.02 15.35 4.11
N GLU A 48 -5.97 15.70 4.97
CA GLU A 48 -6.86 14.75 5.63
C GLU A 48 -7.75 14.02 4.62
N ARG A 49 -8.39 14.76 3.71
CA ARG A 49 -9.23 14.20 2.65
C ARG A 49 -8.45 13.20 1.80
N VAL A 50 -7.24 13.56 1.38
CA VAL A 50 -6.36 12.67 0.58
C VAL A 50 -5.93 11.44 1.38
N TRP A 51 -5.62 11.61 2.67
CA TRP A 51 -5.28 10.50 3.57
C TRP A 51 -6.43 9.49 3.64
N THR A 52 -7.66 9.95 3.87
CA THR A 52 -8.86 9.09 3.95
C THR A 52 -9.07 8.28 2.67
N ILE A 53 -8.94 8.92 1.51
CA ILE A 53 -9.06 8.24 0.20
C ILE A 53 -8.03 7.11 0.06
N TYR A 54 -6.77 7.35 0.45
CA TYR A 54 -5.74 6.31 0.34
C TYR A 54 -5.84 5.22 1.40
N SER A 55 -6.29 5.55 2.60
CA SER A 55 -6.58 4.56 3.64
C SER A 55 -7.66 3.58 3.16
N LEU A 56 -8.75 4.10 2.58
CA LEU A 56 -9.81 3.28 1.98
C LEU A 56 -9.30 2.44 0.80
N TYR A 57 -8.49 3.04 -0.09
CA TYR A 57 -7.89 2.30 -1.20
C TYR A 57 -7.02 1.13 -0.70
N ARG A 58 -6.16 1.35 0.29
CA ARG A 58 -5.30 0.31 0.88
C ARG A 58 -6.11 -0.80 1.53
N ALA A 59 -7.16 -0.45 2.28
CA ALA A 59 -8.05 -1.44 2.89
C ALA A 59 -8.70 -2.34 1.82
N ARG A 60 -9.21 -1.75 0.73
CA ARG A 60 -9.77 -2.51 -0.40
C ARG A 60 -8.75 -3.42 -1.07
N GLN A 61 -7.52 -2.95 -1.27
CA GLN A 61 -6.46 -3.78 -1.86
C GLN A 61 -6.06 -4.93 -0.94
N LYS A 62 -5.96 -4.70 0.37
CA LYS A 62 -5.68 -5.74 1.36
C LYS A 62 -6.75 -6.83 1.35
N LYS A 63 -8.03 -6.43 1.31
CA LYS A 63 -9.15 -7.37 1.20
C LYS A 63 -9.04 -8.20 -0.08
N ARG A 64 -8.87 -7.58 -1.25
CA ARG A 64 -8.70 -8.31 -2.53
C ARG A 64 -7.53 -9.28 -2.53
N ALA A 65 -6.40 -8.90 -1.92
CA ALA A 65 -5.24 -9.77 -1.79
C ALA A 65 -5.54 -10.98 -0.89
N ALA A 66 -6.29 -10.79 0.19
CA ALA A 66 -6.75 -11.86 1.06
C ALA A 66 -7.72 -12.80 0.32
N ASP A 67 -8.75 -12.25 -0.32
CA ASP A 67 -9.74 -13.03 -1.09
C ASP A 67 -9.04 -13.87 -2.19
N ARG A 68 -8.06 -13.28 -2.89
CA ARG A 68 -7.26 -14.00 -3.90
C ARG A 68 -6.42 -15.13 -3.27
N LYS A 69 -5.84 -14.90 -2.08
CA LYS A 69 -5.06 -15.91 -1.37
C LYS A 69 -5.94 -17.09 -0.99
N GLU A 70 -7.10 -16.81 -0.40
CA GLU A 70 -8.10 -17.81 -0.01
C GLU A 70 -8.56 -18.64 -1.21
N PHE A 71 -8.93 -18.00 -2.31
CA PHE A 71 -9.31 -18.71 -3.53
C PHE A 71 -8.18 -19.60 -4.08
N THR A 72 -6.94 -19.11 -4.01
CA THR A 72 -5.76 -19.89 -4.43
C THR A 72 -5.55 -21.12 -3.54
N GLU A 73 -5.80 -20.99 -2.25
CA GLU A 73 -5.70 -22.06 -1.25
C GLU A 73 -6.78 -23.12 -1.47
N MET A 74 -8.05 -22.72 -1.56
CA MET A 74 -9.16 -23.63 -1.89
C MET A 74 -8.91 -24.36 -3.22
N SER A 75 -8.40 -23.66 -4.24
CA SER A 75 -8.04 -24.28 -5.52
C SER A 75 -6.91 -25.32 -5.39
N ARG A 76 -5.98 -25.16 -4.43
CA ARG A 76 -4.94 -26.17 -4.13
C ARG A 76 -5.55 -27.37 -3.44
N GLU A 77 -6.43 -27.18 -2.47
CA GLU A 77 -7.11 -28.26 -1.75
C GLU A 77 -7.92 -29.14 -2.71
N LEU A 78 -8.72 -28.52 -3.58
CA LEU A 78 -9.50 -29.26 -4.58
C LEU A 78 -8.61 -30.09 -5.52
N ARG A 79 -7.46 -29.55 -5.94
CA ARG A 79 -6.48 -30.30 -6.74
C ARG A 79 -5.90 -31.48 -5.96
N ASN A 80 -5.63 -31.32 -4.67
CA ASN A 80 -5.12 -32.38 -3.82
C ASN A 80 -6.17 -33.50 -3.65
N ILE A 81 -7.42 -33.13 -3.35
CA ILE A 81 -8.55 -34.06 -3.24
C ILE A 81 -8.72 -34.84 -4.54
N LYS A 82 -8.74 -34.14 -5.69
CA LYS A 82 -8.84 -34.79 -7.01
C LYS A 82 -7.69 -35.79 -7.24
N ARG A 83 -6.47 -35.46 -6.82
CA ARG A 83 -5.31 -36.36 -6.92
C ARG A 83 -5.47 -37.58 -6.01
N MET A 84 -5.98 -37.41 -4.79
CA MET A 84 -6.23 -38.52 -3.86
C MET A 84 -7.27 -39.50 -4.42
N PHE A 85 -8.38 -38.99 -4.97
CA PHE A 85 -9.39 -39.85 -5.60
C PHE A 85 -8.82 -40.68 -6.76
N ALA A 86 -8.05 -40.06 -7.66
CA ALA A 86 -7.40 -40.79 -8.76
C ALA A 86 -6.44 -41.90 -8.26
N GLN A 87 -5.78 -41.69 -7.12
CA GLN A 87 -4.92 -42.70 -6.49
C GLN A 87 -5.71 -43.85 -5.85
N LEU A 88 -6.92 -43.59 -5.36
CA LEU A 88 -7.79 -44.63 -4.80
C LEU A 88 -8.43 -45.46 -5.91
N GLU A 89 -8.91 -44.82 -6.98
CA GLU A 89 -9.48 -45.50 -8.15
C GLU A 89 -8.46 -46.44 -8.80
N SER A 90 -7.18 -46.03 -8.91
CA SER A 90 -6.11 -46.88 -9.46
C SER A 90 -5.70 -48.06 -8.54
N ARG A 91 -6.22 -48.13 -7.32
CA ARG A 91 -5.94 -49.21 -6.35
C ARG A 91 -7.11 -50.16 -6.14
N MET A 92 -8.28 -49.89 -6.73
CA MET A 92 -9.39 -50.82 -6.73
C MET A 92 -9.29 -51.73 -7.96
N PRO A 93 -9.25 -53.06 -7.80
CA PRO A 93 -9.25 -54.00 -8.93
C PRO A 93 -10.58 -54.02 -9.68
#